data_AF-A0A7K1J8G1-F1
#
_entry.id   AF-A0A7K1J8G1-F1
#
_cell.length_a   1.000
_cell.length_b   1.000
_cell.length_c   1.000
_cell.angle_alpha   90.00
_cell.angle_beta   90.00
_cell.angle_gamma   90.00
#
_symmetry.space_group_name_H-M   'P 1'
#
loop_
_entity.id
_entity.type
_entity.pdbx_description
1 polymer ?
#
loop_
_entity_poly.entity_id
_entity_poly.type
_entity_poly.pdbx_seq_one_letter_code
_entity_poly.pdbx_strand_id
1 'polypeptide(L)'
;MSRYVAVNSADYEVDASTPGIHATKVVFLTPDGITCDFMTPPAAICTGNNFPSVPPAAIGVNSIGTDYGLTPVGSGIPQTNNLKTLPPFHTITANGVTCGVDDAHTTACKDSQGHGFVLSHKGSGWLPHV
;
A
#
# COMPACT_ATOMS: atom_id res chain seq x y z
N MET A 1 -14.91 12.34 15.86
CA MET A 1 -13.68 11.53 15.68
C MET A 1 -14.14 10.08 15.53
N SER A 2 -13.52 9.28 14.67
CA SER A 2 -14.04 8.01 14.09
C SER A 2 -14.95 8.19 12.87
N ARG A 3 -14.36 8.54 11.73
CA ARG A 3 -14.99 8.28 10.43
C ARG A 3 -14.41 7.04 9.73
N TYR A 4 -13.26 6.54 10.18
CA TYR A 4 -12.61 5.38 9.58
C TYR A 4 -13.11 4.07 10.18
N VAL A 5 -13.50 3.13 9.32
CA VAL A 5 -13.88 1.76 9.68
C VAL A 5 -12.69 0.84 9.44
N ALA A 6 -12.24 0.15 10.49
CA ALA A 6 -11.18 -0.85 10.34
C ALA A 6 -11.73 -2.09 9.64
N VAL A 7 -11.10 -2.49 8.53
CA VAL A 7 -11.38 -3.76 7.85
C VAL A 7 -10.54 -4.87 8.44
N ASN A 8 -11.00 -6.11 8.27
CA ASN A 8 -10.22 -7.29 8.64
C ASN A 8 -9.12 -7.52 7.60
N SER A 9 -7.86 -7.62 8.03
CA SER A 9 -6.73 -7.90 7.13
C SER A 9 -6.84 -9.27 6.45
N ALA A 10 -7.47 -10.24 7.12
CA ALA A 10 -7.70 -11.59 6.59
C ALA A 10 -8.53 -11.60 5.29
N ASP A 11 -9.39 -10.59 5.09
CA ASP A 11 -10.17 -10.44 3.85
C ASP A 11 -9.33 -10.07 2.63
N TYR A 12 -8.10 -9.61 2.86
CA TYR A 12 -7.14 -9.14 1.86
C TYR A 12 -5.90 -10.04 1.79
N GLU A 13 -5.93 -11.18 2.49
CA GLU A 13 -4.89 -12.18 2.41
C GLU A 13 -4.93 -12.88 1.06
N VAL A 14 -3.80 -12.85 0.37
CA VAL A 14 -3.54 -13.63 -0.84
C VAL A 14 -2.56 -14.75 -0.53
N ASP A 15 -2.83 -15.90 -1.15
CA ASP A 15 -1.91 -17.02 -1.11
C ASP A 15 -0.65 -16.65 -1.90
N ALA A 16 0.46 -16.49 -1.19
CA ALA A 16 1.80 -16.27 -1.71
C ALA A 16 2.66 -17.53 -1.54
N SER A 17 2.04 -18.69 -1.35
CA SER A 17 2.74 -19.95 -1.12
C SER A 17 3.46 -20.38 -2.38
N THR A 18 4.74 -20.70 -2.23
CA THR A 18 5.49 -21.43 -3.24
C THR A 18 5.46 -22.92 -2.88
N PRO A 19 5.67 -23.85 -3.84
CA PRO A 19 5.66 -25.28 -3.54
C PRO A 19 6.59 -25.61 -2.35
N GLY A 20 6.01 -26.06 -1.23
CA GLY A 20 6.72 -26.40 0.01
C GLY A 20 6.85 -25.27 1.05
N ILE A 21 6.38 -24.05 0.78
CA ILE A 21 6.38 -22.93 1.73
C ILE A 21 4.99 -22.29 1.74
N HIS A 22 4.26 -22.44 2.84
CA HIS A 22 3.02 -21.68 3.06
C HIS A 22 3.36 -20.24 3.44
N ALA A 23 2.95 -19.29 2.60
CA ALA A 23 3.10 -17.87 2.87
C ALA A 23 1.82 -17.14 2.49
N THR A 24 1.30 -16.36 3.42
CA THR A 24 0.17 -15.46 3.17
C THR A 24 0.68 -14.04 3.18
N LYS A 25 0.23 -13.23 2.22
CA LYS A 25 0.52 -11.80 2.16
C LYS A 25 -0.78 -11.02 2.18
N VAL A 26 -0.81 -9.89 2.88
CA VAL A 26 -1.96 -8.98 2.82
C VAL A 26 -1.70 -8.01 1.68
N VAL A 27 -2.57 -8.03 0.66
CA VAL A 27 -2.46 -7.18 -0.53
C VAL A 27 -3.81 -6.53 -0.81
N PHE A 28 -3.80 -5.22 -1.05
CA PHE A 28 -4.99 -4.45 -1.36
C PHE A 28 -4.76 -3.50 -2.52
N LEU A 29 -5.84 -3.09 -3.17
CA LEU A 29 -5.83 -2.03 -4.16
C LEU A 29 -6.29 -0.72 -3.53
N THR A 30 -5.64 0.37 -3.92
CA THR A 30 -6.16 1.72 -3.67
C THR A 30 -7.28 2.04 -4.68
N PRO A 31 -8.14 3.04 -4.41
CA PRO A 31 -9.15 3.48 -5.36
C PRO A 31 -8.57 3.93 -6.71
N ASP A 32 -7.33 4.44 -6.72
CA ASP A 32 -6.64 4.86 -7.94
C ASP A 32 -6.11 3.67 -8.76
N GLY A 33 -6.17 2.44 -8.24
CA GLY A 33 -5.66 1.22 -8.89
C GLY A 33 -4.18 0.93 -8.60
N ILE A 34 -3.58 1.60 -7.62
CA ILE A 34 -2.24 1.29 -7.09
C ILE A 34 -2.34 0.04 -6.22
N THR A 35 -1.43 -0.91 -6.42
CA THR A 35 -1.35 -2.13 -5.60
C THR A 35 -0.44 -1.92 -4.42
N CYS A 36 -0.90 -2.31 -3.23
CA CYS A 36 -0.13 -2.19 -2.00
C CYS A 36 -0.08 -3.53 -1.26
N ASP A 37 1.09 -3.90 -0.74
CA ASP A 37 1.30 -5.07 0.10
C ASP A 37 1.92 -4.74 1.45
N PHE A 38 1.69 -5.62 2.41
CA PHE A 38 2.35 -5.61 3.71
C PHE A 38 3.47 -6.64 3.71
N MET A 39 4.67 -6.20 4.06
CA MET A 39 5.87 -7.03 4.09
C MET A 39 6.31 -7.39 5.51
N THR A 40 7.25 -8.34 5.57
CA THR A 40 8.05 -8.67 6.74
C THR A 40 9.53 -8.48 6.37
N PRO A 41 10.31 -7.59 7.03
CA PRO A 41 9.99 -6.80 8.22
C PRO A 41 8.84 -5.79 8.02
N PRO A 42 8.19 -5.31 9.11
CA PRO A 42 6.99 -4.45 9.05
C PRO A 42 7.17 -3.21 8.16
N ALA A 43 6.63 -3.28 6.95
CA ALA A 43 6.55 -2.15 6.03
C ALA A 43 5.33 -2.31 5.13
N ALA A 44 4.74 -1.20 4.70
CA ALA A 44 3.81 -1.20 3.58
C ALA A 44 4.55 -0.69 2.35
N ILE A 45 4.39 -1.39 1.24
CA ILE A 45 4.85 -0.93 -0.07
C ILE A 45 3.65 -0.77 -0.98
N CYS A 46 3.63 0.30 -1.75
CA CYS A 46 2.74 0.46 -2.88
C CYS A 46 3.54 0.56 -4.17
N THR A 47 3.06 -0.08 -5.24
CA THR A 47 3.64 0.00 -6.58
C THR A 47 2.59 0.36 -7.62
N GLY A 48 2.95 1.27 -8.53
CA GLY A 48 2.07 1.71 -9.61
C GLY A 48 2.69 2.83 -10.43
N ASN A 49 2.22 3.02 -11.66
CA ASN A 49 2.63 4.14 -12.52
C ASN A 49 1.62 5.29 -12.54
N ASN A 50 0.53 5.12 -11.80
CA ASN A 50 -0.58 6.03 -11.57
C ASN A 50 -0.42 6.81 -10.26
N PHE A 51 0.82 6.98 -9.78
CA PHE A 51 1.07 7.76 -8.56
C PHE A 51 0.72 9.22 -8.81
N PRO A 52 -0.14 9.83 -7.97
CA PRO A 52 -0.55 11.18 -8.24
C PRO A 52 0.60 12.18 -8.10
N SER A 53 0.69 13.12 -9.05
CA SER A 53 1.79 14.10 -9.18
C SER A 53 3.19 13.51 -9.39
N VAL A 54 3.29 12.22 -9.71
CA VAL A 54 4.54 11.53 -10.00
C VAL A 54 4.49 11.00 -11.43
N PRO A 55 5.49 11.31 -12.28
CA PRO A 55 5.52 10.76 -13.63
C PRO A 55 5.69 9.22 -13.58
N PRO A 56 5.10 8.48 -14.52
CA PRO A 56 5.35 7.05 -14.67
C PRO A 56 6.84 6.73 -14.74
N ALA A 57 7.25 5.60 -14.15
CA ALA A 57 8.63 5.15 -14.26
C ALA A 57 9.00 4.89 -15.73
N ALA A 58 10.19 5.32 -16.15
CA ALA A 58 10.66 5.12 -17.53
C ALA A 58 10.83 3.62 -17.88
N ILE A 59 11.16 2.80 -16.88
CA ILE A 59 11.28 1.35 -16.96
C ILE A 59 10.64 0.77 -15.70
N GLY A 60 9.70 -0.15 -15.86
CA GLY A 60 9.01 -0.81 -14.74
C GLY A 60 7.89 0.03 -14.14
N VAL A 61 7.84 0.13 -12.81
CA VAL A 61 6.79 0.88 -12.08
C VAL A 61 7.40 1.74 -10.96
N ASN A 62 6.70 2.79 -10.52
CA ASN A 62 7.09 3.48 -9.28
C ASN A 62 6.72 2.64 -8.05
N SER A 63 7.54 2.75 -7.02
CA SER A 63 7.39 2.10 -5.72
C SER A 63 7.59 3.12 -4.61
N ILE A 64 6.79 3.03 -3.55
CA ILE A 64 6.98 3.81 -2.32
C ILE A 64 6.73 2.91 -1.12
N GLY A 65 7.60 2.98 -0.13
CA GLY A 65 7.51 2.19 1.09
C GLY A 65 7.29 3.08 2.31
N THR A 66 6.92 2.49 3.44
CA THR A 66 7.07 3.18 4.73
C THR A 66 8.55 3.25 5.13
N ASP A 67 9.34 2.28 4.71
CA ASP A 67 10.77 2.12 4.98
C ASP A 67 11.70 2.85 3.99
N TYR A 68 11.19 3.26 2.83
CA TYR A 68 11.94 4.02 1.82
C TYR A 68 11.03 4.98 1.02
N GLY A 69 11.64 6.02 0.44
CA GLY A 69 10.90 7.02 -0.36
C GLY A 69 10.42 6.54 -1.74
N LEU A 70 9.98 7.46 -2.57
CA LEU A 70 9.59 7.14 -3.95
C LEU A 70 10.81 6.70 -4.79
N THR A 71 10.76 5.49 -5.34
CA THR A 71 11.81 4.95 -6.21
C THR A 71 11.22 4.06 -7.32
N PRO A 72 11.74 4.10 -8.56
CA PRO A 72 11.32 3.17 -9.59
C PRO A 72 11.90 1.76 -9.35
N VAL A 73 11.10 0.74 -9.64
CA VAL A 73 11.47 -0.68 -9.55
C VAL A 73 11.15 -1.39 -10.87
N GLY A 74 11.93 -2.43 -11.19
CA GLY A 74 11.78 -3.16 -12.47
C GLY A 74 10.43 -3.86 -12.63
N SER A 75 9.85 -4.35 -11.52
CA SER A 75 8.57 -5.06 -11.51
C SER A 75 7.75 -4.64 -10.29
N GLY A 76 6.46 -4.41 -10.50
CA GLY A 76 5.51 -4.10 -9.43
C GLY A 76 5.01 -5.34 -8.68
N ILE A 77 4.22 -5.08 -7.65
CA ILE A 77 3.45 -6.11 -6.98
C ILE A 77 2.45 -6.69 -8.00
N PRO A 78 2.43 -8.02 -8.22
CA PRO A 78 1.56 -8.61 -9.23
C PRO A 78 0.09 -8.40 -8.86
N GLN A 79 -0.66 -7.81 -9.78
CA GLN A 79 -2.11 -7.73 -9.65
C GLN A 79 -2.71 -9.12 -9.91
N THR A 80 -3.22 -9.75 -8.86
CA THR A 80 -4.04 -10.95 -8.99
C THR A 80 -5.50 -10.55 -9.17
N ASN A 81 -6.28 -11.36 -9.91
CA ASN A 81 -7.67 -11.01 -10.24
C ASN A 81 -8.61 -10.87 -9.03
N ASN A 82 -8.16 -11.26 -7.83
CA ASN A 82 -8.96 -11.26 -6.62
C ASN A 82 -8.53 -10.20 -5.59
N LEU A 83 -7.70 -9.23 -5.98
CA LEU A 83 -7.33 -8.13 -5.08
C LEU A 83 -8.54 -7.25 -4.79
N LYS A 84 -8.83 -7.07 -3.50
CA LYS A 84 -9.88 -6.17 -3.03
C LYS A 84 -9.37 -4.74 -2.93
N THR A 85 -10.20 -3.79 -3.37
CA THR A 85 -9.95 -2.37 -3.18
C THR A 85 -10.33 -1.96 -1.76
N LEU A 86 -9.43 -1.25 -1.07
CA LEU A 86 -9.72 -0.66 0.23
C LEU A 86 -10.66 0.55 0.02
N PRO A 87 -11.89 0.52 0.55
CA PRO A 87 -12.85 1.59 0.29
C PRO A 87 -12.49 2.90 1.02
N PRO A 88 -13.01 4.05 0.56
CA PRO A 88 -12.90 5.31 1.27
C PRO A 88 -13.41 5.21 2.71
N PHE A 89 -12.83 5.98 3.62
CA PHE A 89 -13.09 5.91 5.06
C PHE A 89 -12.84 4.52 5.68
N HIS A 90 -11.94 3.73 5.11
CA HIS A 90 -11.53 2.47 5.73
C HIS A 90 -10.03 2.44 6.01
N THR A 91 -9.66 1.70 7.05
CA THR A 91 -8.27 1.42 7.40
C THR A 91 -8.04 -0.08 7.47
N ILE A 92 -6.87 -0.52 7.06
CA ILE A 92 -6.40 -1.90 7.18
C ILE A 92 -5.09 -1.87 7.96
N THR A 93 -4.98 -2.76 8.95
CA THR A 93 -3.76 -2.89 9.75
C THR A 93 -3.25 -4.31 9.65
N ALA A 94 -1.99 -4.47 9.27
CA ALA A 94 -1.32 -5.76 9.18
C ALA A 94 0.16 -5.59 9.58
N ASN A 95 0.70 -6.57 10.32
CA ASN A 95 2.09 -6.57 10.79
C ASN A 95 2.54 -5.29 11.53
N GLY A 96 1.62 -4.56 12.17
CA GLY A 96 1.93 -3.30 12.87
C GLY A 96 2.04 -2.07 11.95
N VAL A 97 1.66 -2.20 10.68
CA VAL A 97 1.52 -1.10 9.72
C VAL A 97 0.05 -0.87 9.45
N THR A 98 -0.37 0.39 9.42
CA THR A 98 -1.75 0.79 9.16
C THR A 98 -1.79 1.61 7.87
N CYS A 99 -2.61 1.17 6.91
CA CYS A 99 -2.96 1.93 5.72
C CYS A 99 -4.43 2.36 5.77
N GLY A 100 -4.76 3.48 5.15
CA GLY A 100 -6.13 3.98 5.10
C GLY A 100 -6.38 4.86 3.89
N VAL A 101 -7.66 4.94 3.50
CA VAL A 101 -8.12 5.76 2.37
C VAL A 101 -9.11 6.81 2.88
N ASP A 102 -8.85 8.08 2.63
CA ASP A 102 -9.77 9.17 2.98
C ASP A 102 -10.90 9.39 1.94
N ASP A 103 -11.75 10.40 2.16
CA ASP A 103 -12.84 10.76 1.24
C ASP A 103 -12.38 11.41 -0.06
N ALA A 104 -11.16 11.91 -0.11
CA ALA A 104 -10.53 12.42 -1.32
C ALA A 104 -9.81 11.31 -2.10
N HIS A 105 -10.07 10.03 -1.79
CA HIS A 105 -9.35 8.87 -2.32
C HIS A 105 -7.84 8.88 -2.04
N THR A 106 -7.39 9.68 -1.08
CA THR A 106 -5.99 9.72 -0.67
C THR A 106 -5.68 8.49 0.16
N THR A 107 -4.73 7.69 -0.31
CA THR A 107 -4.22 6.54 0.44
C THR A 107 -3.02 6.98 1.27
N ALA A 108 -3.01 6.67 2.56
CA ALA A 108 -1.85 6.89 3.42
C ALA A 108 -1.52 5.62 4.21
N CYS A 109 -0.23 5.33 4.34
CA CYS A 109 0.27 4.21 5.12
C CYS A 109 1.27 4.70 6.16
N LYS A 110 1.25 4.09 7.34
CA LYS A 110 2.15 4.41 8.46
C LYS A 110 2.54 3.13 9.20
N ASP A 111 3.82 2.96 9.47
CA ASP A 111 4.34 1.86 10.29
C ASP A 111 4.30 2.17 11.80
N SER A 112 4.57 1.16 12.61
CA SER A 112 4.62 1.28 14.08
C SER A 112 5.75 2.16 14.58
N GLN A 113 6.79 2.36 13.76
CA GLN A 113 7.90 3.24 14.08
C GLN A 113 7.57 4.69 13.78
N GLY A 114 6.52 4.99 13.02
CA GLY A 114 6.09 6.34 12.71
C GLY A 114 6.42 6.82 11.30
N HIS A 115 7.12 6.02 10.49
CA HIS A 115 7.35 6.35 9.09
C HIS A 115 6.09 6.10 8.28
N GLY A 116 5.90 6.88 7.22
CA GLY A 116 4.73 6.72 6.38
C GLY A 116 4.87 7.35 5.01
N PHE A 117 3.84 7.19 4.21
CA PHE A 117 3.71 7.92 2.96
C PHE A 117 2.25 8.23 2.70
N VAL A 118 2.05 9.19 1.78
CA VAL A 118 0.73 9.63 1.33
C VAL A 118 0.72 9.62 -0.19
N LEU A 119 -0.33 9.03 -0.76
CA LEU A 119 -0.68 9.01 -2.18
C LEU A 119 -1.93 9.87 -2.35
N SER A 120 -1.75 11.15 -2.67
CA SER A 120 -2.85 12.11 -2.81
C SER A 120 -2.76 12.83 -4.14
N HIS A 121 -3.89 13.15 -4.77
CA HIS A 121 -3.93 14.00 -5.97
C HIS A 121 -3.29 15.38 -5.78
N LYS A 122 -3.12 15.84 -4.53
CA LYS A 122 -2.38 17.07 -4.18
C LYS A 122 -0.86 16.91 -4.16
N GLY A 123 -0.37 15.67 -4.26
CA GLY A 123 1.05 15.32 -4.17
C GLY A 123 1.22 13.99 -3.44
N SER A 124 2.07 13.12 -3.99
CA SER A 124 2.54 11.92 -3.30
C SER A 124 3.87 12.21 -2.60
N GLY A 125 4.04 11.72 -1.37
CA GLY A 125 5.24 12.01 -0.59
C GLY A 125 5.50 10.99 0.50
N TRP A 126 6.79 10.78 0.78
CA TRP A 126 7.26 10.01 1.92
C TRP A 126 7.46 10.92 3.13
N LEU A 127 7.05 10.44 4.29
CA LEU A 127 7.07 11.14 5.57
C LEU A 127 8.12 10.46 6.48
N PRO A 128 9.28 11.09 6.73
CA PRO A 128 10.19 10.62 7.78
C PRO A 128 9.49 10.66 9.13
N HIS A 129 10.01 9.88 10.09
CA HIS A 129 9.58 9.99 11.49
C HIS A 129 9.80 11.44 11.94
N VAL A 130 8.72 12.11 12.38
CA VAL A 130 8.74 13.47 12.92
C VAL A 130 8.47 13.48 14.41
#